data_AF-A0A1G8XXG4-F1
#
_entry.id   AF-A0A1G8XXG4-F1
#
_cell.length_a   1.000
_cell.length_b   1.000
_cell.length_c   1.000
_cell.angle_alpha   90.00
_cell.angle_beta   90.00
_cell.angle_gamma   90.00
#
_symmetry.space_group_name_H-M   'P 1'
#
loop_
_entity.id
_entity.type
_entity.pdbx_description
1 polymer ?
#
loop_
_entity_poly.entity_id
_entity_poly.type
_entity_poly.pdbx_seq_one_letter_code
_entity_poly.pdbx_strand_id
1 'polypeptide(L)' 'MKNHEPQDDSHLEFWAAYWNITIGQLRSVIEKIGSRSFLKIQNYMESRLTRN' A
#
# COMPACT_ATOMS: atom_id res chain seq x y z
N MET A 1 -27.64 -6.85 10.25
CA MET A 1 -26.59 -7.52 9.45
C MET A 1 -25.54 -6.47 9.12
N LYS A 2 -24.29 -6.61 9.61
CA LYS A 2 -23.19 -5.72 9.21
C LYS A 2 -22.75 -6.19 7.81
N ASN A 3 -22.96 -5.36 6.80
CA ASN A 3 -22.49 -5.62 5.45
C ASN A 3 -20.96 -5.70 5.51
N HIS A 4 -20.42 -6.90 5.28
CA HIS A 4 -18.99 -7.12 5.12
C HIS A 4 -18.66 -6.68 3.69
N GLU A 5 -18.53 -5.38 3.48
CA GLU A 5 -18.15 -4.85 2.18
C GLU A 5 -16.68 -5.20 1.90
N PRO A 6 -16.36 -5.84 0.77
CA PRO A 6 -14.98 -6.06 0.33
C PRO A 6 -14.40 -4.76 -0.27
N GLN A 7 -14.47 -3.65 0.47
CA GLN A 7 -14.08 -2.31 -0.01
C GLN A 7 -12.56 -2.05 0.04
N ASP A 8 -11.76 -2.93 0.63
CA ASP A 8 -10.39 -2.57 1.03
C ASP A 8 -9.31 -2.94 -0.02
N ASP A 9 -9.55 -3.93 -0.89
CA ASP A 9 -8.49 -4.45 -1.77
C ASP A 9 -8.38 -3.71 -3.12
N SER A 10 -9.46 -3.09 -3.61
CA SER A 10 -9.44 -2.36 -4.89
C SER A 10 -8.47 -1.16 -4.87
N HIS A 11 -8.33 -0.50 -3.72
CA HIS A 11 -7.38 0.59 -3.54
C HIS A 11 -5.93 0.08 -3.50
N LEU A 12 -5.70 -1.12 -2.97
CA LEU A 12 -4.39 -1.75 -2.92
C LEU A 12 -3.93 -2.20 -4.31
N GLU A 13 -4.83 -2.69 -5.16
CA GLU A 13 -4.51 -3.00 -6.56
C GLU A 13 -4.03 -1.77 -7.32
N PHE A 14 -4.77 -0.66 -7.21
CA PHE A 14 -4.40 0.60 -7.85
C PHE A 14 -3.05 1.12 -7.35
N TRP A 15 -2.82 1.11 -6.03
CA TRP A 15 -1.56 1.55 -5.44
C TRP A 15 -0.38 0.64 -5.79
N ALA A 16 -0.59 -0.67 -5.82
CA ALA A 16 0.43 -1.63 -6.21
C ALA A 16 0.85 -1.39 -7.67
N ALA A 17 -0.12 -1.17 -8.56
CA ALA A 17 0.14 -0.79 -9.95
C ALA A 17 0.88 0.56 -10.08
N TYR A 18 0.49 1.58 -9.30
CA TYR A 18 1.11 2.90 -9.32
C TYR A 18 2.62 2.85 -9.02
N TRP A 19 3.04 2.06 -8.02
CA TRP A 19 4.45 1.87 -7.69
C TRP A 19 5.12 0.70 -8.43
N ASN A 20 4.42 0.05 -9.37
CA ASN A 20 4.87 -1.12 -10.11
C ASN A 20 5.39 -2.26 -9.21
N ILE A 21 4.63 -2.58 -8.16
CA ILE A 21 4.90 -3.68 -7.23
C ILE A 21 3.70 -4.63 -7.17
N THR A 22 3.89 -5.82 -6.59
CA THR A 22 2.77 -6.73 -6.35
C THR A 22 1.96 -6.29 -5.13
N ILE A 23 0.69 -6.71 -5.05
CA ILE A 23 -0.16 -6.49 -3.88
C ILE A 23 0.48 -7.08 -2.61
N GLY A 24 1.15 -8.24 -2.72
CA GLY A 24 1.85 -8.86 -1.59
C GLY A 24 3.02 -7.99 -1.08
N GLN A 25 3.76 -7.36 -1.99
CA GLN A 25 4.80 -6.38 -1.63
C GLN A 25 4.20 -5.13 -0.98
N LEU A 26 3.10 -4.60 -1.51
CA LEU A 26 2.40 -3.46 -0.92
C LEU A 26 1.88 -3.79 0.49
N ARG A 27 1.30 -4.97 0.69
CA ARG A 27 0.86 -5.46 2.01
C ARG A 27 2.04 -5.56 2.98
N SER A 28 3.18 -6.08 2.52
CA SER A 28 4.40 -6.13 3.33
C SER A 28 4.89 -4.72 3.72
N VAL A 29 4.76 -3.73 2.83
CA VAL A 29 5.08 -2.33 3.14
C VAL A 29 4.13 -1.78 4.19
N ILE A 30 2.82 -1.97 4.02
CA ILE A 30 1.77 -1.55 4.96
C ILE A 30 2.00 -2.13 6.35
N GLU A 31 2.31 -3.42 6.43
CA GLU A 31 2.63 -4.11 7.69
C GLU A 31 3.89 -3.52 8.33
N LYS A 32 4.94 -3.29 7.53
CA LYS A 32 6.21 -2.74 8.02
C LYS A 32 6.07 -1.32 8.57
N ILE A 33 5.23 -0.48 7.96
CA ILE A 33 4.99 0.89 8.45
C ILE A 33 3.85 0.96 9.48
N GLY A 34 3.09 -0.13 9.67
CA GLY A 34 1.93 -0.20 10.56
C GLY A 34 0.79 0.75 10.16
N SER A 35 0.64 1.07 8.86
CA SER A 35 -0.35 2.04 8.40
C SER A 35 -0.77 1.83 6.95
N ARG A 36 -2.06 2.04 6.69
CA ARG A 36 -2.66 2.06 5.34
C ARG A 36 -2.82 3.46 4.76
N SER A 37 -2.29 4.49 5.43
CA SER A 37 -2.36 5.87 4.94
C SER A 37 -1.50 6.02 3.68
N PHE A 38 -2.11 6.44 2.57
CA PHE A 38 -1.42 6.67 1.30
C PHE A 38 -0.17 7.54 1.48
N LEU A 39 -0.28 8.66 2.19
CA LEU A 39 0.85 9.58 2.43
C LEU A 39 2.01 8.89 3.16
N LYS A 40 1.72 8.03 4.14
CA LYS A 40 2.77 7.27 4.85
C LYS A 40 3.43 6.22 3.94
N ILE A 41 2.64 5.56 3.10
CA ILE A 41 3.15 4.60 2.12
C ILE A 41 4.00 5.32 1.07
N GLN A 42 3.52 6.44 0.52
CA GLN A 42 4.25 7.26 -0.44
C GLN A 42 5.60 7.72 0.12
N ASN A 43 5.60 8.31 1.32
CA ASN A 43 6.85 8.74 1.99
C ASN A 43 7.83 7.58 2.18
N TYR A 44 7.33 6.38 2.52
CA TYR A 44 8.16 5.18 2.64
C TYR A 44 8.75 4.74 1.29
N MET A 45 7.92 4.71 0.24
CA MET A 45 8.33 4.30 -1.10
C MET A 45 9.36 5.27 -1.68
N GLU A 46 9.12 6.58 -1.59
CA GLU A 46 10.08 7.61 -1.99
C GLU A 46 11.40 7.47 -1.24
N SER A 47 11.37 7.35 0.09
CA SER A 47 12.59 7.18 0.91
C SER A 47 13.44 5.96 0.54
N ARG A 48 12.84 4.90 -0.03
CA ARG A 48 13.59 3.74 -0.54
C ARG A 48 14.15 3.95 -1.94
N LEU A 49 13.45 4.69 -2.79
CA LEU A 49 13.87 4.97 -4.17
C LEU A 49 15.00 6.01 -4.23
N THR A 50 15.05 6.96 -3.29
CA THR A 50 16.08 8.01 -3.23
C THR A 50 17.39 7.56 -2.58
N ARG A 51 17.51 6.30 -2.11
CA ARG A 51 18.79 5.72 -1.70
C ARG A 51 19.50 5.16 -2.93
N ASN A 52 20.04 6.07 -3.75
CA ASN A 52 21.02 5.78 -4.79
C ASN A 52 22.33 6.48 -4.41
#